data_AF-A0A529LXJ9-F1
#
_entry.id   AF-A0A529LXJ9-F1
#
_cell.length_a   1.000
_cell.length_b   1.000
_cell.length_c   1.000
_cell.angle_alpha   90.00
_cell.angle_beta   90.00
_cell.angle_gamma   90.00
#
_symmetry.space_group_name_H-M   'P 1'
#
loop_
_entity.id
_entity.type
_entity.pdbx_description
1 polymer ?
#
loop_
_entity_poly.entity_id
_entity_poly.type
_entity_poly.pdbx_seq_one_letter_code
_entity_poly.pdbx_strand_id
1 'polypeptide(L)' 'RKAGGNPVLFKINMDSGHAGASGRFSRLEEIAYIYAYALKVTGKT' A
#
# COMPACT_ATOMS: atom_id res chain seq x y z
N ARG A 1 -14.82 3.95 -14.92
CA ARG A 1 -13.68 4.05 -15.88
C ARG A 1 -12.62 4.94 -15.24
N LYS A 2 -11.32 4.59 -15.33
CA LYS A 2 -10.22 5.42 -14.79
C LYS A 2 -10.13 6.71 -15.60
N ALA A 3 -10.34 7.84 -14.94
CA ALA A 3 -10.25 9.18 -15.52
C ALA A 3 -8.92 9.83 -15.06
N GLY A 4 -7.85 9.65 -15.83
CA GLY A 4 -6.53 10.26 -15.55
C GLY A 4 -5.33 9.35 -15.85
N GLY A 5 -4.15 9.95 -16.03
CA GLY A 5 -2.89 9.26 -16.36
C GLY A 5 -2.17 8.59 -15.18
N ASN A 6 -2.50 8.98 -13.94
CA ASN A 6 -1.80 8.49 -12.75
C ASN A 6 -2.05 6.99 -12.50
N PRO A 7 -1.08 6.20 -12.03
CA PRO A 7 -1.30 4.81 -11.70
C PRO A 7 -2.37 4.66 -10.61
N VAL A 8 -3.10 3.55 -10.64
CA VAL A 8 -4.07 3.16 -9.60
C VAL A 8 -3.76 1.71 -9.26
N LEU A 9 -3.45 1.44 -8.00
CA LEU A 9 -3.08 0.11 -7.52
C LEU A 9 -4.11 -0.37 -6.50
N PHE A 10 -4.52 -1.63 -6.65
CA PHE A 10 -5.28 -2.34 -5.63
C PHE A 10 -4.42 -3.50 -5.13
N LYS A 11 -3.83 -3.34 -3.94
CA LYS A 11 -3.05 -4.37 -3.26
C LYS A 11 -3.91 -5.04 -2.20
N ILE A 12 -3.93 -6.36 -2.21
CA ILE A 12 -4.57 -7.18 -1.17
C ILE A 12 -3.45 -7.84 -0.38
N ASN A 13 -3.51 -7.75 0.95
CA ASN A 13 -2.65 -8.54 1.82
C ASN A 13 -3.32 -9.90 2.04
N MET A 14 -2.71 -10.96 1.52
CA MET A 14 -3.22 -12.33 1.60
C MET A 14 -2.84 -13.05 2.90
N ASP A 15 -1.88 -12.50 3.66
CA ASP A 15 -1.41 -13.06 4.93
C ASP A 15 -2.21 -12.53 6.13
N SER A 16 -3.04 -11.51 5.92
CA SER A 16 -3.87 -10.89 6.97
C SER A 16 -5.36 -11.22 6.80
N GLY A 17 -6.01 -11.56 7.91
CA GLY A 17 -7.48 -11.63 7.98
C GLY A 17 -8.13 -10.25 8.16
N HIS A 18 -9.43 -10.21 8.43
CA HIS A 18 -10.20 -8.95 8.62
C HIS A 18 -9.61 -8.03 9.70
N ALA A 19 -8.99 -8.60 10.74
CA ALA A 19 -8.35 -7.86 11.83
C ALA A 19 -6.90 -7.41 11.53
N GLY A 20 -6.41 -7.61 10.31
CA GLY A 20 -5.01 -7.38 9.95
C GLY A 20 -4.10 -8.54 10.33
N ALA A 21 -2.81 -8.41 10.01
CA ALA A 21 -1.80 -9.39 10.37
C ALA A 21 -1.42 -9.28 11.86
N SER A 22 -1.30 -10.42 12.55
CA SER A 22 -1.08 -10.50 14.00
C SER A 22 0.36 -10.21 14.44
N GLY A 23 1.28 -9.96 13.51
CA GLY A 23 2.68 -9.70 13.80
C GLY A 23 2.93 -8.27 14.28
N ARG A 24 3.79 -8.13 15.31
CA ARG A 24 4.20 -6.83 15.89
C ARG A 24 4.70 -5.81 14.85
N PHE A 25 5.23 -6.28 13.73
CA PHE A 25 5.78 -5.46 12.65
C PHE A 25 4.98 -5.54 11.34
N SER A 26 3.96 -6.40 11.24
CA SER A 26 3.21 -6.57 9.99
C SER A 26 2.43 -5.29 9.61
N ARG A 27 2.03 -4.49 10.61
CA ARG A 27 1.46 -3.15 10.37
C ARG A 27 2.46 -2.18 9.74
N LEU A 28 3.74 -2.27 10.08
CA LEU A 28 4.77 -1.37 9.55
C LEU A 28 5.01 -1.62 8.06
N GLU A 29 4.91 -2.88 7.63
CA GLU A 29 5.03 -3.24 6.23
C GLU A 29 3.91 -2.63 5.37
N GLU A 30 2.66 -2.71 5.82
CA GLU A 30 1.54 -2.04 5.12
C GLU A 30 1.73 -0.53 5.05
N ILE A 31 2.20 0.08 6.14
CA ILE A 31 2.52 1.52 6.16
C ILE A 31 3.63 1.84 5.15
N ALA A 32 4.70 1.03 5.11
CA ALA A 32 5.81 1.22 4.18
C ALA A 32 5.34 1.16 2.72
N TYR A 33 4.47 0.21 2.36
CA TYR A 33 3.91 0.13 1.01
C TYR A 33 3.12 1.39 0.63
N ILE A 34 2.31 1.94 1.53
CA ILE A 34 1.53 3.15 1.28
C ILE A 34 2.46 4.35 1.04
N TYR A 35 3.46 4.54 1.89
CA TYR A 35 4.39 5.66 1.75
C TYR A 35 5.29 5.51 0.52
N ALA A 36 5.79 4.31 0.23
CA ALA A 36 6.57 4.04 -0.97
C ALA A 36 5.77 4.36 -2.24
N TYR A 37 4.48 3.97 -2.27
CA TYR A 37 3.59 4.33 -3.37
C TYR A 37 3.40 5.84 -3.47
N ALA A 38 3.11 6.53 -2.36
CA ALA A 38 2.91 7.98 -2.33
C ALA A 38 4.14 8.74 -2.82
N LEU A 39 5.34 8.37 -2.36
CA LEU A 39 6.61 8.96 -2.80
C LEU A 39 6.83 8.72 -4.30
N LYS A 40 6.60 7.50 -4.78
CA LYS A 40 6.75 7.14 -6.19
C LYS A 40 5.83 7.93 -7.10
N VAL A 41 4.55 8.08 -6.76
CA VAL A 41 3.57 8.81 -7.60
C VAL A 41 3.74 10.33 -7.52
N THR A 42 4.40 10.83 -6.47
CA THR A 42 4.71 12.27 -6.31
C THR A 42 6.11 12.64 -6.80
N GLY A 43 6.90 11.68 -7.30
CA GLY A 43 8.26 11.92 -7.79
C GLY A 43 9.27 12.26 -6.69
N LYS A 44 9.07 11.77 -5.47
CA LYS A 44 9.90 12.05 -4.29
C LYS A 44 10.80 10.88 -3.88
N THR A 45 11.21 10.05 -4.84
CA THR A 45 12.08 8.86 -4.66
C THR A 45 13.52 9.16 -4.99
#